data_AF-A0AAD4H450-F1
#
_entry.id   AF-A0AAD4H450-F1
#
_cell.length_a   1.000
_cell.length_b   1.000
_cell.length_c   1.000
_cell.angle_alpha   90.00
_cell.angle_beta   90.00
_cell.angle_gamma   90.00
#
_symmetry.space_group_name_H-M   'P 1'
#
loop_
_entity.id
_entity.type
_entity.pdbx_description
1 polymer ?
#
loop_
_entity_poly.entity_id
_entity_poly.type
_entity_poly.pdbx_seq_one_letter_code
_entity_poly.pdbx_strand_id
1 'polypeptide(L)'
;MADTEIPSPFSQFCLFKSLSFSLHEYDWYNFVEQWQSMVNVNAPLPEFTYNLVPFFSNARRLVPVFHRYMGVARHQPDFLNTLTTVLMSTPLLIKVQALLRSPTLFSNYVVALQMDNPSASHTQVMQSLQNFLNQLPAPTRLEIQRVFAEAEASDSMGLSSSTLEIAYRVLHSDTQLYIDVLTTLQLNQTRNMPWDTVVSKIKTIVNAKKPYAWTSMDQFLKHLHWGYYHEQYNYSNGAEEYGGEYDQGEYYESDDIVEKVEGIDYHPDEQDEQELHAYSHGVSVNNSVNSHLSSLPSTTAISNDNNTQGASPGLAVLEDFANLSVSDKRHAVESC
;
A
#
# COMPACT_ATOMS: atom_id res chain seq x y z
N MET A 1 32.37 -12.42 16.57
CA MET A 1 31.08 -11.74 16.79
C MET A 1 30.81 -11.02 15.49
N ALA A 2 29.92 -11.56 14.65
CA ALA A 2 29.53 -10.88 13.42
C ALA A 2 28.66 -9.70 13.84
N ASP A 3 29.03 -8.48 13.45
CA ASP A 3 28.15 -7.34 13.51
C ASP A 3 26.93 -7.68 12.65
N THR A 4 25.83 -8.09 13.27
CA THR A 4 24.54 -8.22 12.58
C THR A 4 24.11 -6.82 12.20
N GLU A 5 24.41 -6.44 10.96
CA GLU A 5 23.94 -5.21 10.33
C GLU A 5 22.42 -5.14 10.48
N ILE A 6 21.92 -3.99 10.96
CA ILE A 6 20.48 -3.79 11.15
C ILE A 6 19.82 -3.83 9.76
N PRO A 7 18.80 -4.67 9.55
CA PRO A 7 18.16 -4.77 8.25
C PRO A 7 17.62 -3.43 7.76
N SER A 8 18.04 -3.02 6.57
CA SER A 8 17.61 -1.74 5.96
C SER A 8 16.09 -1.72 5.69
N PRO A 9 15.46 -0.54 5.60
CA PRO A 9 14.05 -0.44 5.17
C PRO A 9 13.78 -1.11 3.82
N PHE A 10 14.78 -1.11 2.92
CA PHE A 10 14.68 -1.82 1.64
C PHE A 10 14.61 -3.34 1.84
N SER A 11 15.47 -3.91 2.69
CA SER A 11 15.45 -5.34 3.04
C SER A 11 14.16 -5.74 3.74
N GLN A 12 13.61 -4.85 4.58
CA GLN A 12 12.30 -5.04 5.22
C GLN A 12 11.17 -5.02 4.18
N PHE A 13 11.20 -4.10 3.22
CA PHE A 13 10.25 -4.05 2.12
C PHE A 13 10.29 -5.33 1.28
N CYS A 14 11.49 -5.84 0.96
CA CYS A 14 11.64 -7.10 0.22
C CYS A 14 10.95 -8.27 0.95
N LEU A 15 11.13 -8.40 2.27
CA LEU A 15 10.43 -9.42 3.06
C LEU A 15 8.91 -9.31 2.92
N PHE A 16 8.36 -8.11 3.14
CA PHE A 16 6.92 -7.90 3.13
C PHE A 16 6.30 -8.00 1.73
N LYS A 17 7.00 -7.53 0.70
CA LYS A 17 6.60 -7.72 -0.70
C LYS A 17 6.55 -9.21 -1.03
N SER A 18 7.61 -9.97 -0.75
CA SER A 18 7.64 -11.41 -1.01
C SER A 18 6.53 -12.15 -0.25
N LEU A 19 6.28 -11.79 1.01
CA LEU A 19 5.16 -12.33 1.76
C LEU A 19 3.82 -11.99 1.10
N SER A 20 3.60 -10.73 0.70
CA SER A 20 2.34 -10.29 0.09
C SER A 20 1.98 -11.06 -1.19
N PHE A 21 2.99 -11.47 -1.97
CA PHE A 21 2.77 -12.27 -3.18
C PHE A 21 2.57 -13.76 -2.91
N SER A 22 2.94 -14.25 -1.72
CA SER A 22 2.72 -15.64 -1.32
C SER A 22 1.37 -15.88 -0.61
N LEU A 23 0.70 -14.80 -0.21
CA LEU A 23 -0.57 -14.84 0.50
C LEU A 23 -1.76 -14.87 -0.46
N HIS A 24 -2.89 -15.42 -0.01
CA HIS A 24 -4.15 -15.27 -0.74
C HIS A 24 -4.69 -13.84 -0.61
N GLU A 25 -5.59 -13.45 -1.51
CA GLU A 25 -6.04 -12.06 -1.74
C GLU A 25 -6.52 -11.34 -0.46
N TYR A 26 -7.12 -12.05 0.50
CA TYR A 26 -7.61 -11.49 1.76
C TYR A 26 -6.63 -11.64 2.93
N ASP A 27 -5.62 -12.48 2.80
CA ASP A 27 -4.73 -12.82 3.90
C ASP A 27 -3.71 -11.72 4.18
N TRP A 28 -3.41 -10.86 3.20
CA TRP A 28 -2.59 -9.67 3.44
C TRP A 28 -3.25 -8.71 4.44
N TYR A 29 -4.55 -8.44 4.28
CA TYR A 29 -5.28 -7.57 5.20
C TYR A 29 -5.35 -8.20 6.59
N ASN A 30 -5.62 -9.51 6.68
CA ASN A 30 -5.63 -10.24 7.95
C ASN A 30 -4.25 -10.22 8.63
N PHE A 31 -3.16 -10.35 7.85
CA PHE A 31 -1.79 -10.26 8.36
C PHE A 31 -1.50 -8.88 8.95
N VAL A 32 -1.86 -7.81 8.23
CA VAL A 32 -1.67 -6.43 8.67
C VAL A 32 -2.50 -6.14 9.92
N GLU A 33 -3.77 -6.56 9.96
CA GLU A 33 -4.65 -6.39 11.12
C GLU A 33 -4.09 -7.12 12.35
N GLN A 34 -3.65 -8.37 12.18
CA GLN A 34 -3.04 -9.15 13.25
C GLN A 34 -1.74 -8.50 13.74
N TRP A 35 -0.89 -8.01 12.83
CA TRP A 35 0.33 -7.26 13.17
C TRP A 35 0.01 -6.04 14.03
N GLN A 36 -0.91 -5.18 13.56
CA GLN A 36 -1.31 -3.96 14.27
C GLN A 36 -1.91 -4.26 15.64
N SER A 37 -2.79 -5.27 15.73
CA SER A 37 -3.39 -5.71 16.99
C SER A 37 -2.32 -6.04 18.03
N MET A 38 -1.28 -6.78 17.62
CA MET A 38 -0.18 -7.15 18.52
C MET A 38 0.75 -5.98 18.88
N VAL A 39 1.01 -5.07 17.95
CA VAL A 39 1.75 -3.82 18.25
C VAL A 39 0.97 -2.98 19.26
N ASN A 40 -0.34 -2.82 19.08
CA ASN A 40 -1.19 -1.99 19.95
C ASN A 40 -1.25 -2.50 21.39
N VAL A 41 -1.23 -3.82 21.60
CA VAL A 41 -1.22 -4.41 22.94
C VAL A 41 0.19 -4.62 23.50
N ASN A 42 1.23 -4.16 22.80
CA ASN A 42 2.64 -4.41 23.13
C ASN A 42 2.90 -5.91 23.41
N ALA A 43 2.40 -6.79 22.53
CA ALA A 43 2.50 -8.23 22.70
C ALA A 43 3.98 -8.66 22.85
N PRO A 44 4.30 -9.61 23.74
CA PRO A 44 5.66 -10.15 23.85
C PRO A 44 6.12 -10.72 22.50
N LEU A 45 7.35 -10.41 22.08
CA LEU A 45 7.88 -10.85 20.78
C LEU A 45 7.75 -12.35 20.48
N PRO A 46 7.89 -13.29 21.44
CA PRO A 46 7.63 -14.71 21.18
C PRO A 46 6.17 -14.98 20.76
N GLU A 47 5.21 -14.32 21.40
CA GLU A 47 3.79 -14.41 21.06
C GLU A 47 3.50 -13.69 19.74
N PHE A 48 4.11 -12.52 19.54
CA PHE A 48 4.06 -11.78 18.27
C PHE A 48 4.48 -12.66 17.09
N THR A 49 5.61 -13.33 17.24
CA THR A 49 6.17 -14.22 16.23
C THR A 49 5.28 -15.44 16.02
N TYR A 50 4.86 -16.10 17.11
CA TYR A 50 4.02 -17.30 17.04
C TYR A 50 2.72 -17.07 16.28
N ASN A 51 2.06 -15.92 16.47
CA ASN A 51 0.80 -15.59 15.80
C ASN A 51 0.97 -15.19 14.33
N LEU A 52 2.15 -14.71 13.92
CA LEU A 52 2.38 -14.30 12.53
C LEU A 52 2.98 -15.40 11.65
N VAL A 53 3.73 -16.34 12.22
CA VAL A 53 4.32 -17.47 11.48
C VAL A 53 3.31 -18.24 10.61
N PRO A 54 2.04 -18.47 11.00
CA PRO A 54 1.06 -19.14 10.15
C PRO A 54 0.85 -18.49 8.77
N PHE A 55 1.00 -17.17 8.64
CA PHE A 55 0.90 -16.45 7.36
C PHE A 55 2.03 -16.80 6.39
N PHE A 56 3.13 -17.39 6.87
CA PHE A 56 4.25 -17.82 6.05
C PHE A 56 4.09 -19.27 5.54
N SER A 57 2.91 -19.88 5.64
CA SER A 57 2.68 -21.27 5.23
C SER A 57 3.11 -21.56 3.79
N ASN A 58 2.86 -20.59 2.90
CA ASN A 58 3.18 -20.62 1.46
C ASN A 58 4.55 -19.98 1.15
N ALA A 59 5.23 -19.43 2.16
CA ALA A 59 6.54 -18.78 2.03
C ALA A 59 7.47 -19.19 3.19
N ARG A 60 7.59 -20.50 3.42
CA ARG A 60 8.36 -21.06 4.56
C ARG A 60 9.81 -20.60 4.57
N ARG A 61 10.40 -20.32 3.40
CA ARG A 61 11.78 -19.81 3.25
C ARG A 61 11.97 -18.40 3.83
N LEU A 62 10.89 -17.62 3.98
CA LEU A 62 10.94 -16.29 4.61
C LEU A 62 10.89 -16.34 6.15
N VAL A 63 10.48 -17.47 6.74
CA VAL A 63 10.36 -17.62 8.21
C VAL A 63 11.69 -17.39 8.95
N PRO A 64 12.85 -17.90 8.51
CA PRO A 64 14.13 -17.59 9.14
C PRO A 64 14.49 -16.10 9.10
N VAL A 65 14.18 -15.41 7.98
CA VAL A 65 14.40 -13.96 7.82
C VAL A 65 13.52 -13.20 8.80
N PHE A 66 12.24 -13.56 8.87
CA PHE A 66 11.30 -12.97 9.83
C PHE A 66 11.75 -13.19 11.28
N HIS A 67 12.17 -14.41 11.65
CA HIS A 67 12.72 -14.69 12.99
C HIS A 67 13.97 -13.87 13.31
N ARG A 68 14.88 -13.70 12.34
CA ARG A 68 16.05 -12.84 12.51
C ARG A 68 15.63 -11.40 12.78
N TYR A 69 14.67 -10.87 12.03
CA TYR A 69 14.15 -9.51 12.25
C TYR A 69 13.49 -9.35 13.62
N MET A 70 12.68 -10.33 14.05
CA MET A 70 12.12 -10.34 15.41
C MET A 70 13.20 -10.44 16.50
N GLY A 71 14.31 -11.12 16.22
CA GLY A 71 15.50 -11.14 17.07
C GLY A 71 16.13 -9.75 17.23
N VAL A 72 16.25 -8.98 16.13
CA VAL A 72 16.74 -7.59 16.17
C VAL A 72 15.78 -6.68 16.94
N ALA A 73 14.46 -6.80 16.67
CA ALA A 73 13.42 -6.03 17.36
C ALA A 73 13.46 -6.18 18.89
N ARG A 74 13.91 -7.34 19.39
CA ARG A 74 14.07 -7.59 20.84
C ARG A 74 15.09 -6.68 21.50
N HIS A 75 16.10 -6.25 20.75
CA HIS A 75 17.19 -5.43 21.26
C HIS A 75 17.05 -3.96 20.88
N GLN A 76 16.22 -3.65 19.87
CA GLN A 76 16.01 -2.32 19.34
C GLN A 76 14.52 -2.05 19.16
N PRO A 77 13.86 -1.39 20.13
CA PRO A 77 12.42 -1.09 20.04
C PRO A 77 12.05 -0.27 18.79
N ASP A 78 12.90 0.67 18.39
CA ASP A 78 12.68 1.50 17.20
C ASP A 78 12.66 0.67 15.90
N PHE A 79 13.33 -0.49 15.88
CA PHE A 79 13.32 -1.37 14.72
C PHE A 79 11.92 -1.95 14.44
N LEU A 80 11.13 -2.25 15.49
CA LEU A 80 9.75 -2.70 15.31
C LEU A 80 8.86 -1.59 14.73
N ASN A 81 9.14 -0.33 15.10
CA ASN A 81 8.45 0.83 14.53
C ASN A 81 8.79 1.01 13.05
N THR A 82 10.06 0.86 12.67
CA THR A 82 10.48 0.88 11.26
C THR A 82 9.84 -0.28 10.49
N LEU A 83 9.87 -1.51 11.01
CA LEU A 83 9.21 -2.66 10.40
C LEU A 83 7.72 -2.43 10.19
N THR A 84 7.03 -1.89 11.20
CA THR A 84 5.61 -1.56 11.10
C THR A 84 5.39 -0.50 10.02
N THR A 85 6.22 0.54 9.97
CA THR A 85 6.12 1.60 8.96
C THR A 85 6.30 1.05 7.55
N VAL A 86 7.30 0.17 7.34
CA VAL A 86 7.56 -0.47 6.05
C VAL A 86 6.43 -1.41 5.66
N LEU A 87 5.92 -2.22 6.60
CA LEU A 87 4.75 -3.08 6.39
C LEU A 87 3.55 -2.28 5.90
N MET A 88 3.16 -1.24 6.64
CA MET A 88 2.01 -0.40 6.30
C MET A 88 2.20 0.30 4.94
N SER A 89 3.44 0.65 4.60
CA SER A 89 3.75 1.30 3.32
C SER A 89 3.86 0.33 2.15
N THR A 90 3.91 -0.98 2.38
CA THR A 90 4.23 -1.99 1.35
C THR A 90 3.33 -1.90 0.11
N PRO A 91 1.99 -1.76 0.20
CA PRO A 91 1.15 -1.62 -0.99
C PRO A 91 1.51 -0.40 -1.85
N LEU A 92 1.82 0.73 -1.22
CA LEU A 92 2.26 1.95 -1.92
C LEU A 92 3.65 1.76 -2.55
N LEU A 93 4.57 1.17 -1.80
CA LEU A 93 5.94 0.90 -2.25
C LEU A 93 5.95 -0.04 -3.47
N ILE A 94 5.07 -1.05 -3.53
CA ILE A 94 4.90 -1.93 -4.69
C ILE A 94 4.49 -1.12 -5.93
N LYS A 95 3.49 -0.23 -5.82
CA LYS A 95 3.04 0.64 -6.93
C LYS A 95 4.18 1.53 -7.44
N VAL A 96 4.92 2.17 -6.53
CA VAL A 96 6.06 3.05 -6.92
C VAL A 96 7.19 2.25 -7.55
N GLN A 97 7.50 1.05 -7.04
CA GLN A 97 8.51 0.18 -7.64
C GLN A 97 8.16 -0.18 -9.09
N ALA A 98 6.90 -0.51 -9.37
CA ALA A 98 6.41 -0.84 -10.71
C ALA A 98 6.55 0.33 -11.70
N LEU A 99 6.39 1.56 -11.23
CA LEU A 99 6.58 2.78 -12.04
C LEU A 99 8.04 3.11 -12.30
N LEU A 100 8.92 2.91 -11.31
CA LEU A 100 10.33 3.25 -11.42
C LEU A 100 11.12 2.29 -12.31
N ARG A 101 10.71 1.00 -12.38
CA ARG A 101 11.33 -0.05 -13.22
C ARG A 101 12.86 -0.14 -13.09
N SER A 102 13.41 0.26 -11.94
CA SER A 102 14.84 0.27 -11.65
C SER A 102 15.06 0.01 -10.17
N PRO A 103 15.75 -1.09 -9.81
CA PRO A 103 16.08 -1.39 -8.41
C PRO A 103 16.88 -0.28 -7.73
N THR A 104 17.80 0.36 -8.47
CA THR A 104 18.61 1.48 -7.95
C THR A 104 17.77 2.71 -7.67
N LEU A 105 16.88 3.12 -8.59
CA LEU A 105 15.99 4.25 -8.35
C LEU A 105 15.01 3.98 -7.21
N PHE A 106 14.50 2.76 -7.13
CA PHE A 106 13.60 2.38 -6.03
C PHE A 106 14.33 2.32 -4.68
N SER A 107 15.58 1.84 -4.64
CA SER A 107 16.42 1.92 -3.44
C SER A 107 16.64 3.38 -2.99
N ASN A 108 16.96 4.28 -3.93
CA ASN A 108 17.09 5.72 -3.64
C ASN A 108 15.78 6.34 -3.15
N TYR A 109 14.64 5.90 -3.69
CA TYR A 109 13.31 6.31 -3.21
C TYR A 109 13.08 5.89 -1.76
N VAL A 110 13.37 4.63 -1.41
CA VAL A 110 13.22 4.13 -0.03
C VAL A 110 14.12 4.91 0.94
N VAL A 111 15.36 5.22 0.54
CA VAL A 111 16.26 6.08 1.32
C VAL A 111 15.67 7.49 1.48
N ALA A 112 15.05 8.03 0.43
CA ALA A 112 14.45 9.36 0.49
C ALA A 112 13.31 9.47 1.51
N LEU A 113 12.62 8.37 1.82
CA LEU A 113 11.54 8.29 2.81
C LEU A 113 12.04 8.36 4.27
N GLN A 114 13.34 8.12 4.51
CA GLN A 114 13.96 8.17 5.85
C GLN A 114 13.22 7.32 6.92
N MET A 115 12.71 6.15 6.54
CA MET A 115 11.91 5.26 7.41
C MET A 115 12.68 4.71 8.63
N ASP A 116 14.00 4.70 8.55
CA ASP A 116 14.93 4.28 9.59
C ASP A 116 15.39 5.44 10.49
N ASN A 117 14.96 6.67 10.22
CA ASN A 117 15.30 7.84 11.03
C ASN A 117 14.09 8.33 11.84
N PRO A 118 13.90 7.87 13.09
CA PRO A 118 12.78 8.30 13.93
C PRO A 118 12.81 9.79 14.31
N SER A 119 13.95 10.45 14.11
CA SER A 119 14.13 11.89 14.37
C SER A 119 13.90 12.77 13.13
N ALA A 120 13.63 12.17 11.96
CA ALA A 120 13.35 12.93 10.75
C ALA A 120 12.04 13.72 10.93
N SER A 121 12.11 15.04 10.79
CA SER A 121 10.90 15.85 10.76
C SER A 121 10.15 15.67 9.44
N HIS A 122 8.84 15.87 9.47
CA HIS A 122 7.99 15.83 8.27
C HIS A 122 8.57 16.68 7.12
N THR A 123 9.04 17.89 7.42
CA THR A 123 9.65 18.79 6.42
C THR A 123 10.92 18.19 5.80
N GLN A 124 11.74 17.48 6.58
CA GLN A 124 12.96 16.84 6.07
C GLN A 124 12.62 15.68 5.12
N VAL A 125 11.65 14.84 5.48
CA VAL A 125 11.18 13.74 4.63
C VAL A 125 10.61 14.30 3.33
N MET A 126 9.74 15.31 3.40
CA MET A 126 9.16 15.93 2.21
C MET A 126 10.19 16.58 1.29
N GLN A 127 11.19 17.27 1.86
CA GLN A 127 12.28 17.84 1.07
C GLN A 127 13.13 16.75 0.40
N SER A 128 13.46 15.70 1.14
CA SER A 128 14.20 14.54 0.63
C SER A 128 13.47 13.87 -0.53
N LEU A 129 12.17 13.62 -0.36
CA LEU A 129 11.33 13.02 -1.38
C LEU A 129 11.15 13.95 -2.59
N GLN A 130 10.95 15.26 -2.38
CA GLN A 130 10.88 16.23 -3.48
C GLN A 130 12.20 16.28 -4.27
N ASN A 131 13.35 16.21 -3.59
CA ASN A 131 14.65 16.17 -4.24
C ASN A 131 14.81 14.91 -5.10
N PHE A 132 14.34 13.75 -4.63
CA PHE A 132 14.29 12.53 -5.42
C PHE A 132 13.36 12.67 -6.64
N LEU A 133 12.12 13.12 -6.44
CA LEU A 133 11.14 13.28 -7.53
C LEU A 133 11.62 14.25 -8.61
N ASN A 134 12.34 15.31 -8.24
CA ASN A 134 12.91 16.28 -9.17
C ASN A 134 13.99 15.68 -10.10
N GLN A 135 14.57 14.53 -9.75
CA GLN A 135 15.56 13.84 -10.58
C GLN A 135 14.90 12.93 -11.63
N LEU A 136 13.60 12.64 -11.49
CA LEU A 136 12.88 11.74 -12.39
C LEU A 136 12.39 12.46 -13.65
N PRO A 137 12.23 11.73 -14.77
CA PRO A 137 11.53 12.22 -15.94
C PRO A 137 10.11 12.69 -15.59
N ALA A 138 9.66 13.78 -16.22
CA ALA A 138 8.35 14.38 -15.92
C ALA A 138 7.16 13.39 -16.01
N PRO A 139 7.08 12.47 -16.99
CA PRO A 139 5.99 11.48 -17.05
C PRO A 139 6.00 10.53 -15.84
N THR A 140 7.17 9.96 -15.49
CA THR A 140 7.31 9.05 -14.34
C THR A 140 6.98 9.75 -13.03
N ARG A 141 7.46 10.99 -12.87
CA ARG A 141 7.14 11.81 -11.69
C ARG A 141 5.64 12.02 -11.55
N LEU A 142 4.94 12.32 -12.65
CA LEU A 142 3.50 12.57 -12.64
C LEU A 142 2.71 11.30 -12.26
N GLU A 143 3.10 10.13 -12.76
CA GLU A 143 2.48 8.86 -12.38
C GLU A 143 2.73 8.52 -10.89
N ILE A 144 3.91 8.81 -10.35
CA ILE A 144 4.17 8.65 -8.91
C ILE A 144 3.31 9.61 -8.08
N GLN A 145 3.17 10.86 -8.52
CA GLN A 145 2.29 11.84 -7.88
C GLN A 145 0.82 11.40 -7.91
N ARG A 146 0.37 10.75 -9.00
CA ARG A 146 -0.94 10.11 -9.06
C ARG A 146 -1.09 9.04 -7.98
N VAL A 147 -0.11 8.16 -7.84
CA VAL A 147 -0.14 7.09 -6.82
C VAL A 147 -0.24 7.67 -5.40
N PHE A 148 0.43 8.79 -5.11
CA PHE A 148 0.28 9.47 -3.82
C PHE A 148 -1.10 10.08 -3.62
N ALA A 149 -1.64 10.78 -4.63
CA ALA A 149 -2.98 11.35 -4.56
C ALA A 149 -4.07 10.26 -4.39
N GLU A 150 -3.91 9.12 -5.05
CA GLU A 150 -4.80 7.96 -4.89
C GLU A 150 -4.75 7.36 -3.48
N ALA A 151 -3.55 7.20 -2.92
CA ALA A 151 -3.38 6.68 -1.56
C ALA A 151 -4.04 7.61 -0.53
N GLU A 152 -3.76 8.91 -0.62
CA GLU A 152 -4.36 9.90 0.27
C GLU A 152 -5.89 9.99 0.11
N ALA A 153 -6.41 9.88 -1.12
CA ALA A 153 -7.84 9.83 -1.36
C ALA A 153 -8.49 8.55 -0.80
N SER A 154 -7.79 7.42 -0.87
CA SER A 154 -8.24 6.16 -0.27
C SER A 154 -8.30 6.27 1.25
N ASP A 155 -7.27 6.82 1.89
CA ASP A 155 -7.18 6.95 3.34
C ASP A 155 -8.18 7.98 3.90
N SER A 156 -8.31 9.14 3.25
CA SER A 156 -9.14 10.25 3.74
C SER A 156 -10.64 10.07 3.47
N MET A 157 -11.00 9.41 2.38
CA MET A 157 -12.39 9.29 1.92
C MET A 157 -12.88 7.83 1.85
N GLY A 158 -12.03 6.85 2.12
CA GLY A 158 -12.36 5.43 2.03
C GLY A 158 -12.60 4.96 0.60
N LEU A 159 -12.02 5.62 -0.41
CA LEU A 159 -12.22 5.23 -1.82
C LEU A 159 -11.49 3.92 -2.13
N SER A 160 -12.21 2.97 -2.72
CA SER A 160 -11.61 1.73 -3.21
C SER A 160 -10.82 1.97 -4.50
N SER A 161 -9.89 1.06 -4.82
CA SER A 161 -9.14 1.07 -6.09
C SER A 161 -10.05 1.11 -7.32
N SER A 162 -11.20 0.42 -7.28
CA SER A 162 -12.17 0.41 -8.38
C SER A 162 -12.86 1.77 -8.56
N THR A 163 -13.24 2.43 -7.46
CA THR A 163 -13.80 3.79 -7.50
C THR A 163 -12.79 4.81 -8.04
N LEU A 164 -11.53 4.71 -7.61
CA LEU A 164 -10.43 5.56 -8.08
C LEU A 164 -10.18 5.39 -9.58
N GLU A 165 -10.17 4.14 -10.08
CA GLU A 165 -9.99 3.84 -11.50
C GLU A 165 -11.16 4.35 -12.36
N ILE A 166 -12.40 4.25 -11.88
CA ILE A 166 -13.56 4.81 -12.58
C ILE A 166 -13.44 6.32 -12.70
N ALA A 167 -13.05 7.02 -11.62
CA ALA A 167 -12.82 8.45 -11.65
C ALA A 167 -11.74 8.83 -12.67
N TYR A 168 -10.64 8.06 -12.73
CA TYR A 168 -9.57 8.27 -13.70
C TYR A 168 -10.05 8.12 -15.14
N ARG A 169 -10.83 7.07 -15.44
CA ARG A 169 -11.41 6.83 -16.76
C ARG A 169 -12.42 7.90 -17.18
N VAL A 170 -13.24 8.39 -16.25
CA VAL A 170 -14.20 9.48 -16.51
C VAL A 170 -13.46 10.75 -16.98
N LEU A 171 -12.24 10.98 -16.49
CA LEU A 171 -11.38 12.08 -16.93
C LEU A 171 -10.56 11.74 -18.19
N HIS A 172 -10.88 10.64 -18.85
CA HIS A 172 -10.22 10.14 -20.05
C HIS A 172 -8.70 10.02 -19.85
N SER A 173 -8.30 9.42 -18.73
CA SER A 173 -6.92 9.08 -18.39
C SER A 173 -5.96 10.29 -18.43
N ASP A 174 -6.42 11.46 -17.99
CA ASP A 174 -5.58 12.65 -17.83
C ASP A 174 -5.04 12.71 -16.40
N THR A 175 -3.80 12.25 -16.22
CA THR A 175 -3.13 12.12 -14.93
C THR A 175 -3.12 13.42 -14.13
N GLN A 176 -2.77 14.56 -14.75
CA GLN A 176 -2.73 15.84 -14.03
C GLN A 176 -4.13 16.30 -13.62
N LEU A 177 -5.11 16.22 -14.52
CA LEU A 177 -6.49 16.60 -14.19
C LEU A 177 -7.06 15.72 -13.08
N TYR A 178 -6.74 14.42 -13.12
CA TYR A 178 -7.15 13.47 -12.11
C TYR A 178 -6.57 13.79 -10.73
N ILE A 179 -5.27 14.08 -10.66
CA ILE A 179 -4.62 14.55 -9.42
C ILE A 179 -5.33 15.80 -8.90
N ASP A 180 -5.54 16.82 -9.75
CA ASP A 180 -6.19 18.07 -9.35
C ASP A 180 -7.61 17.84 -8.80
N VAL A 181 -8.35 16.89 -9.37
CA VAL A 181 -9.69 16.50 -8.90
C VAL A 181 -9.63 15.78 -7.55
N LEU A 182 -8.74 14.80 -7.38
CA LEU A 182 -8.58 14.08 -6.10
C LEU A 182 -8.17 15.04 -4.97
N THR A 183 -7.19 15.90 -5.23
CA THR A 183 -6.77 16.97 -4.30
C THR A 183 -7.92 17.90 -3.93
N THR A 184 -8.75 18.27 -4.92
CA THR A 184 -9.90 19.14 -4.64
C THR A 184 -10.96 18.42 -3.80
N LEU A 185 -11.19 17.13 -4.03
CA LEU A 185 -12.12 16.31 -3.26
C LEU A 185 -11.73 16.24 -1.77
N GLN A 186 -10.44 16.10 -1.49
CA GLN A 186 -9.91 16.03 -0.12
C GLN A 186 -10.22 17.30 0.69
N LEU A 187 -10.42 18.47 0.06
CA LEU A 187 -10.79 19.71 0.76
C LEU A 187 -12.10 19.60 1.55
N ASN A 188 -12.98 18.68 1.17
CA ASN A 188 -14.20 18.37 1.93
C ASN A 188 -13.85 17.88 3.35
N GLN A 189 -12.85 16.99 3.46
CA GLN A 189 -12.42 16.40 4.73
C GLN A 189 -11.39 17.30 5.44
N THR A 190 -10.33 17.72 4.74
CA THR A 190 -9.19 18.42 5.36
C THR A 190 -9.49 19.85 5.78
N ARG A 191 -10.44 20.52 5.10
CA ARG A 191 -10.81 21.91 5.37
C ARG A 191 -12.28 22.11 5.71
N ASN A 192 -13.04 21.03 5.91
CA ASN A 192 -14.50 21.07 6.11
C ASN A 192 -15.21 21.90 5.03
N MET A 193 -14.71 21.89 3.79
CA MET A 193 -15.29 22.66 2.70
C MET A 193 -16.63 22.05 2.30
N PRO A 194 -17.73 22.82 2.21
CA PRO A 194 -19.03 22.25 1.83
C PRO A 194 -18.96 21.53 0.48
N TRP A 195 -19.62 20.38 0.38
CA TRP A 195 -19.63 19.54 -0.81
C TRP A 195 -19.94 20.31 -2.11
N ASP A 196 -20.97 21.17 -2.10
CA ASP A 196 -21.33 21.98 -3.28
C ASP A 196 -20.21 22.92 -3.72
N THR A 197 -19.40 23.41 -2.79
CA THR A 197 -18.23 24.26 -3.08
C THR A 197 -17.10 23.44 -3.72
N VAL A 198 -16.87 22.23 -3.20
CA VAL A 198 -15.91 21.27 -3.78
C VAL A 198 -16.31 20.90 -5.20
N VAL A 199 -17.58 20.53 -5.43
CA VAL A 199 -18.13 20.21 -6.75
C VAL A 199 -17.99 21.40 -7.71
N SER A 200 -18.28 22.62 -7.26
CA SER A 200 -18.11 23.83 -8.08
C SER A 200 -16.66 24.10 -8.49
N LYS A 201 -15.70 23.84 -7.59
CA LYS A 201 -14.26 23.91 -7.92
C LYS A 201 -13.86 22.85 -8.93
N ILE A 202 -14.27 21.60 -8.72
CA ILE A 202 -14.02 20.50 -9.67
C ILE A 202 -14.62 20.83 -11.04
N LYS A 203 -15.86 21.35 -11.08
CA LYS A 203 -16.50 21.82 -12.30
C LYS A 203 -15.67 22.84 -13.06
N THR A 204 -15.08 23.79 -12.34
CA THR A 204 -14.25 24.84 -12.93
C THR A 204 -13.00 24.24 -13.57
N ILE A 205 -12.31 23.35 -12.85
CA ILE A 205 -11.06 22.71 -13.32
C ILE A 205 -11.35 21.78 -14.52
N VAL A 206 -12.39 20.96 -14.44
CA VAL A 206 -12.79 20.04 -15.52
C VAL A 206 -13.23 20.83 -16.76
N ASN A 207 -14.05 21.87 -16.62
CA ASN A 207 -14.48 22.66 -17.78
C ASN A 207 -13.35 23.44 -18.45
N ALA A 208 -12.33 23.84 -17.71
CA ALA A 208 -11.17 24.51 -18.27
C ALA A 208 -10.33 23.59 -19.18
N LYS A 209 -10.23 22.30 -18.85
CA LYS A 209 -9.34 21.37 -19.54
C LYS A 209 -10.06 20.35 -20.44
N LYS A 210 -11.17 19.79 -19.97
CA LYS A 210 -11.96 18.75 -20.63
C LYS A 210 -13.47 18.96 -20.37
N PRO A 211 -14.10 19.97 -21.00
CA PRO A 211 -15.52 20.30 -20.74
C PRO A 211 -16.48 19.13 -21.01
N TYR A 212 -16.19 18.29 -22.00
CA TYR A 212 -17.03 17.13 -22.32
C TYR A 212 -17.05 16.05 -21.22
N ALA A 213 -16.03 16.00 -20.36
CA ALA A 213 -15.97 15.06 -19.24
C ALA A 213 -16.84 15.47 -18.04
N TRP A 214 -17.31 16.73 -17.99
CA TRP A 214 -18.06 17.24 -16.84
C TRP A 214 -19.33 16.45 -16.56
N THR A 215 -20.10 16.08 -17.58
CA THR A 215 -21.37 15.35 -17.38
C THR A 215 -21.15 14.02 -16.66
N SER A 216 -20.14 13.25 -17.08
CA SER A 216 -19.80 11.97 -16.45
C SER A 216 -19.19 12.17 -15.06
N MET A 217 -18.40 13.22 -14.87
CA MET A 217 -17.84 13.56 -13.56
C MET A 217 -18.91 14.02 -12.56
N ASP A 218 -19.86 14.86 -12.98
CA ASP A 218 -20.98 15.30 -12.14
C ASP A 218 -21.83 14.09 -11.69
N GLN A 219 -22.07 13.14 -12.60
CA GLN A 219 -22.71 11.88 -12.23
C GLN A 219 -21.86 11.11 -11.21
N PHE A 220 -20.59 10.87 -11.47
CA PHE A 220 -19.69 10.20 -10.53
C PHE A 220 -19.71 10.84 -9.13
N LEU A 221 -19.59 12.16 -9.04
CA LEU A 221 -19.60 12.91 -7.79
C LEU A 221 -20.92 12.79 -7.04
N LYS A 222 -22.06 12.82 -7.75
CA LYS A 222 -23.37 12.59 -7.12
C LYS A 222 -23.47 11.18 -6.56
N HIS A 223 -22.99 10.17 -7.27
CA HIS A 223 -22.99 8.79 -6.74
C HIS A 223 -22.09 8.67 -5.51
N LEU A 224 -20.91 9.30 -5.54
CA LEU A 224 -19.99 9.30 -4.42
C LEU A 224 -20.59 9.92 -3.15
N HIS A 225 -21.28 11.06 -3.28
CA HIS A 225 -21.85 11.76 -2.13
C HIS A 225 -23.12 11.10 -1.56
N TRP A 226 -23.96 10.52 -2.43
CA TRP A 226 -25.27 10.00 -2.02
C TRP A 226 -25.29 8.48 -1.83
N GLY A 227 -24.15 7.79 -2.04
CA GLY A 227 -24.00 6.36 -1.78
C GLY A 227 -24.70 5.43 -2.79
N TYR A 228 -25.22 5.96 -3.91
CA TYR A 228 -25.86 5.16 -4.94
C TYR A 228 -24.84 4.56 -5.91
N TYR A 229 -23.99 3.65 -5.46
CA TYR A 229 -23.38 2.68 -6.37
C TYR A 229 -24.31 1.48 -6.47
N HIS A 230 -25.16 1.46 -7.50
CA HIS A 230 -25.54 0.19 -8.11
C HIS A 230 -24.53 -0.06 -9.22
N GLU A 231 -23.84 -1.20 -9.17
CA GLU A 231 -22.93 -1.72 -10.22
C GLU A 231 -23.67 -2.06 -11.53
N GLN A 232 -24.57 -1.19 -11.98
CA GLN A 232 -25.35 -1.33 -13.21
C GLN A 232 -25.08 -0.16 -14.16
N TYR A 233 -23.81 0.18 -14.38
CA TYR A 233 -23.45 0.82 -15.65
C TYR A 233 -23.25 -0.28 -16.69
N ASN A 234 -24.40 -0.71 -17.22
CA ASN A 234 -24.53 -1.59 -18.37
C ASN A 234 -24.07 -0.81 -19.62
N TYR A 235 -22.76 -0.72 -19.85
CA TYR A 235 -22.25 -0.39 -21.19
C TYR A 235 -22.70 -1.52 -22.11
N SER A 236 -23.71 -1.23 -22.92
CA SER A 236 -24.28 -2.19 -23.86
C SER A 236 -23.21 -2.57 -24.89
N ASN A 237 -22.86 -3.85 -24.88
CA ASN A 237 -21.91 -4.53 -25.76
C ASN A 237 -21.97 -4.06 -27.22
N GLY A 238 -20.95 -3.32 -27.65
CA GLY A 238 -20.37 -3.48 -28.96
C GLY A 238 -19.26 -4.52 -28.83
N ALA A 239 -19.61 -5.78 -29.03
CA ALA A 239 -18.66 -6.89 -29.08
C ALA A 239 -17.81 -6.75 -30.35
N GLU A 240 -16.72 -6.00 -30.24
CA GLU A 240 -15.51 -6.15 -31.05
C GLU A 240 -14.35 -6.25 -30.05
N GLU A 241 -14.07 -7.49 -29.67
CA GLU A 241 -12.70 -8.03 -29.60
C GLU A 241 -11.61 -7.01 -29.25
N TYR A 242 -11.62 -6.54 -28.01
CA TYR A 242 -10.40 -6.22 -27.29
C TYR A 242 -10.47 -7.01 -25.99
N GLY A 243 -9.77 -8.15 -25.99
CA GLY A 243 -9.39 -8.82 -24.76
C GLY A 243 -8.71 -7.78 -23.89
N GLY A 244 -9.43 -7.29 -22.89
CA GLY A 244 -8.81 -6.79 -21.69
C GLY A 244 -8.16 -8.00 -21.04
N GLU A 245 -6.99 -8.37 -21.56
CA GLU A 245 -5.92 -8.88 -20.71
C GLU A 245 -5.98 -7.99 -19.47
N TYR A 246 -6.54 -8.55 -18.40
CA TYR A 246 -5.73 -8.61 -17.20
C TYR A 246 -4.36 -8.96 -17.74
N ASP A 247 -3.49 -7.95 -17.78
CA ASP A 247 -2.06 -8.17 -17.85
C ASP A 247 -1.80 -9.06 -16.65
N GLN A 248 -1.99 -10.38 -16.89
CA GLN A 248 -1.30 -11.47 -16.26
C GLN A 248 0.12 -11.03 -16.44
N GLY A 249 0.59 -10.22 -15.47
CA GLY A 249 1.79 -9.43 -15.59
C GLY A 249 2.78 -10.33 -16.26
N GLU A 250 3.12 -9.98 -17.50
CA GLU A 250 4.08 -10.75 -18.28
C GLU A 250 5.20 -11.07 -17.30
N TYR A 251 5.46 -12.38 -17.13
CA TYR A 251 6.53 -12.93 -16.32
C TYR A 251 7.85 -12.39 -16.90
N TYR A 252 8.12 -11.12 -16.69
CA TYR A 252 9.37 -10.47 -16.99
C TYR A 252 10.23 -10.65 -15.76
N GLU A 253 11.03 -11.72 -15.81
CA GLU A 253 12.29 -11.90 -15.09
C GLU A 253 12.30 -11.14 -13.74
N SER A 254 11.40 -11.55 -12.86
CA SER A 254 11.41 -11.15 -11.46
C SER A 254 12.47 -11.93 -10.68
N ASP A 255 13.26 -12.76 -11.37
CA ASP A 255 14.29 -13.64 -10.81
C ASP A 255 15.43 -12.84 -10.14
N ASP A 256 15.72 -11.63 -10.63
CA ASP A 256 16.81 -10.76 -10.09
C ASP A 256 16.47 -10.09 -8.74
N ILE A 257 15.21 -10.09 -8.32
CA ILE A 257 14.78 -9.45 -7.06
C ILE A 257 14.62 -10.49 -5.96
N VAL A 258 14.25 -11.72 -6.32
CA VAL A 258 14.11 -12.77 -5.32
C VAL A 258 15.47 -13.23 -4.78
N GLU A 259 16.53 -13.09 -5.59
CA GLU A 259 17.94 -13.29 -5.22
C GLU A 259 18.43 -12.39 -4.05
N LYS A 260 17.68 -11.33 -3.69
CA LYS A 260 18.16 -10.27 -2.76
C LYS A 260 17.50 -10.24 -1.38
N VAL A 261 16.67 -11.23 -1.04
CA VAL A 261 16.30 -11.46 0.37
C VAL A 261 17.49 -12.09 1.09
N GLU A 262 18.52 -11.28 1.34
CA GLU A 262 19.74 -11.66 2.08
C GLU A 262 20.37 -13.00 1.64
N GLY A 263 20.41 -13.28 0.33
CA GLY A 263 21.04 -14.47 -0.25
C GLY A 263 20.19 -15.75 -0.24
N ILE A 264 18.86 -15.63 -0.21
CA ILE A 264 17.95 -16.75 -0.45
C ILE A 264 17.55 -16.76 -1.92
N ASP A 265 18.19 -17.62 -2.72
CA ASP A 265 17.78 -17.86 -4.11
C ASP A 265 16.38 -18.46 -4.13
N TYR A 266 15.50 -17.79 -4.85
CA TYR A 266 14.18 -18.29 -5.20
C TYR A 266 14.18 -18.41 -6.71
N HIS A 267 14.36 -19.62 -7.17
CA HIS A 267 13.79 -20.04 -8.43
C HIS A 267 12.45 -20.69 -8.09
N PRO A 268 11.36 -20.40 -8.84
CA PRO A 268 10.18 -21.24 -8.84
C PRO A 268 10.57 -22.58 -9.50
N ASP A 269 11.37 -23.38 -8.80
CA ASP A 269 11.81 -24.68 -9.28
C ASP A 269 10.69 -25.70 -9.05
N GLU A 270 10.51 -26.55 -10.06
CA GLU A 270 9.62 -27.71 -10.17
C GLU A 270 9.73 -28.74 -9.01
N GLN A 271 10.49 -28.44 -7.95
CA GLN A 271 10.62 -29.25 -6.72
C GLN A 271 9.45 -29.11 -5.75
N ASP A 272 8.72 -27.98 -5.76
CA ASP A 272 7.56 -27.80 -4.87
C ASP A 272 6.40 -28.75 -5.27
N GLU A 273 6.31 -29.13 -6.55
CA GLU A 273 5.34 -30.13 -7.01
C GLU A 273 5.75 -31.57 -6.61
N GLN A 274 7.05 -31.87 -6.56
CA GLN A 274 7.53 -33.20 -6.16
C GLN A 274 7.42 -33.45 -4.65
N GLU A 275 7.56 -32.42 -3.80
CA GLU A 275 7.34 -32.55 -2.36
C GLU A 275 5.85 -32.70 -2.00
N LEU A 276 4.93 -32.11 -2.79
CA LEU A 276 3.48 -32.33 -2.60
C LEU A 276 3.05 -33.77 -2.90
N HIS A 277 3.69 -34.42 -3.89
CA HIS A 277 3.42 -35.82 -4.23
C HIS A 277 4.05 -36.83 -3.24
N ALA A 278 5.10 -36.46 -2.52
CA ALA A 278 5.74 -37.32 -1.52
C ALA A 278 4.87 -37.52 -0.26
N TYR A 279 3.98 -36.58 0.08
CA TYR A 279 3.09 -36.71 1.24
C TYR A 279 1.80 -37.53 1.00
N SER A 280 1.47 -37.85 -0.25
CA SER A 280 0.26 -38.62 -0.58
C SER A 280 0.41 -40.14 -0.35
N HIS A 281 1.64 -40.67 -0.29
CA HIS A 281 1.88 -42.12 -0.18
C HIS A 281 2.47 -42.59 1.16
N GLY A 282 2.39 -41.77 2.20
CA GLY A 282 3.23 -41.95 3.39
C GLY A 282 2.54 -42.19 4.74
N VAL A 283 1.24 -42.49 4.88
CA VAL A 283 0.70 -42.88 6.21
C VAL A 283 -0.42 -43.92 6.09
N SER A 284 -0.09 -45.16 6.44
CA SER A 284 -1.04 -46.20 6.82
C SER A 284 -0.66 -46.69 8.22
N VAL A 285 -1.67 -46.75 9.12
CA VAL A 285 -1.74 -47.58 10.36
C VAL A 285 -0.91 -47.01 11.55
N ASN A 286 -1.35 -46.83 12.81
CA ASN A 286 -2.42 -47.42 13.64
C ASN A 286 -2.71 -46.59 14.93
N ASN A 287 -3.97 -46.64 15.36
CA ASN A 287 -4.55 -46.74 16.71
C ASN A 287 -4.06 -45.93 17.97
N SER A 288 -5.07 -45.26 18.56
CA SER A 288 -5.48 -45.18 19.98
C SER A 288 -4.67 -44.34 20.98
N VAL A 289 -5.30 -43.33 21.61
CA VAL A 289 -5.75 -43.30 23.03
C VAL A 289 -6.58 -42.02 23.32
N ASN A 290 -7.57 -42.21 24.18
CA ASN A 290 -8.68 -41.36 24.66
C ASN A 290 -8.36 -40.08 25.45
N SER A 291 -9.39 -39.20 25.47
CA SER A 291 -9.87 -38.31 26.56
C SER A 291 -9.04 -37.05 26.86
N HIS A 292 -9.58 -35.85 27.11
CA HIS A 292 -10.79 -35.45 27.86
C HIS A 292 -11.21 -34.03 27.45
N LEU A 293 -12.53 -33.80 27.24
CA LEU A 293 -13.17 -32.49 27.32
C LEU A 293 -13.08 -31.95 28.75
N SER A 294 -12.89 -30.64 28.95
CA SER A 294 -13.89 -29.72 29.56
C SER A 294 -13.31 -28.36 30.00
N SER A 295 -14.21 -27.36 29.96
CA SER A 295 -14.25 -26.10 30.72
C SER A 295 -13.66 -24.80 30.11
N LEU A 296 -14.56 -24.03 29.50
CA LEU A 296 -14.60 -22.56 29.60
C LEU A 296 -14.90 -22.13 31.06
N PRO A 297 -14.58 -20.88 31.42
CA PRO A 297 -15.69 -19.97 31.70
C PRO A 297 -15.53 -18.57 31.09
N SER A 298 -16.69 -17.95 30.87
CA SER A 298 -16.90 -16.62 30.30
C SER A 298 -16.74 -15.48 31.31
N THR A 299 -16.63 -14.26 30.77
CA THR A 299 -16.99 -12.93 31.29
C THR A 299 -16.00 -12.19 32.21
N THR A 300 -15.53 -11.04 31.72
CA THR A 300 -15.72 -9.74 32.41
C THR A 300 -15.62 -8.58 31.42
N ALA A 301 -16.63 -7.72 31.46
CA ALA A 301 -16.71 -6.47 30.72
C ALA A 301 -15.85 -5.40 31.41
N ILE A 302 -15.09 -4.63 30.64
CA ILE A 302 -14.53 -3.33 31.05
C ILE A 302 -14.75 -2.34 29.91
N SER A 303 -15.67 -1.41 30.15
CA SER A 303 -15.78 -0.15 29.42
C SER A 303 -14.66 0.79 29.86
N ASN A 304 -14.02 1.50 28.93
CA ASN A 304 -13.48 2.83 29.19
C ASN A 304 -13.28 3.61 27.89
N ASP A 305 -13.98 4.74 27.82
CA ASP A 305 -13.76 5.84 26.90
C ASP A 305 -12.39 6.51 27.15
N ASN A 306 -11.62 6.76 26.10
CA ASN A 306 -11.11 8.10 25.73
C ASN A 306 -9.99 8.05 24.68
N ASN A 307 -10.29 8.72 23.56
CA ASN A 307 -9.52 9.82 22.97
C ASN A 307 -8.08 9.59 22.42
N THR A 308 -8.01 9.74 21.09
CA THR A 308 -7.04 10.50 20.27
C THR A 308 -5.52 10.21 20.29
N GLN A 309 -5.02 10.18 19.05
CA GLN A 309 -3.65 10.45 18.56
C GLN A 309 -2.66 9.29 18.45
N GLY A 310 -2.39 8.97 17.19
CA GLY A 310 -1.26 8.17 16.73
C GLY A 310 -1.28 8.07 15.21
N ALA A 311 -1.43 9.20 14.50
CA ALA A 311 -1.23 9.21 13.05
C ALA A 311 0.23 8.82 12.80
N SER A 312 0.43 7.65 12.20
CA SER A 312 1.75 7.19 11.78
C SER A 312 2.39 8.25 10.88
N PRO A 313 3.66 8.65 11.11
CA PRO A 313 4.33 9.66 10.31
C PRO A 313 4.31 9.37 8.80
N GLY A 314 4.29 8.08 8.41
CA GLY A 314 4.21 7.66 7.01
C GLY A 314 2.86 7.92 6.32
N LEU A 315 1.76 8.03 7.07
CA LEU A 315 0.44 8.40 6.54
C LEU A 315 0.31 9.93 6.43
N ALA A 316 0.88 10.67 7.38
CA ALA A 316 0.89 12.14 7.35
C ALA A 316 1.73 12.71 6.18
N VAL A 317 2.76 11.98 5.72
CA VAL A 317 3.57 12.36 4.54
C VAL A 317 2.74 12.38 3.24
N LEU A 318 1.63 11.63 3.17
CA LEU A 318 0.75 11.61 2.01
C LEU A 318 -0.23 12.79 1.99
N GLU A 319 -0.58 13.37 3.13
CA GLU A 319 -1.60 14.42 3.30
C GLU A 319 -1.27 15.78 2.65
N ASP A 320 -0.03 16.00 2.18
CA ASP A 320 0.44 17.29 1.65
C ASP A 320 1.01 17.23 0.22
N PHE A 321 1.04 16.05 -0.42
CA PHE A 321 1.47 15.94 -1.83
C PHE A 321 0.54 16.71 -2.79
N ALA A 322 -0.73 16.79 -2.42
CA ALA A 322 -1.76 17.60 -3.04
C ALA A 322 -1.42 19.12 -3.07
N ASN A 323 -0.67 19.64 -2.10
CA ASN A 323 -0.32 21.07 -2.01
C ASN A 323 0.98 21.44 -2.77
N LEU A 324 1.69 20.46 -3.34
CA LEU A 324 2.90 20.68 -4.16
C LEU A 324 2.60 20.69 -5.67
N SER A 325 1.37 20.33 -6.07
CA SER A 325 0.86 20.53 -7.42
C SER A 325 0.47 22.01 -7.59
N VAL A 326 1.09 22.67 -8.56
CA VAL A 326 0.84 24.06 -9.04
C VAL A 326 1.59 25.18 -8.29
N SER A 327 2.85 25.39 -8.69
CA SER A 327 3.38 26.74 -8.89
C SER A 327 3.76 26.92 -10.36
N ASP A 328 2.74 27.05 -11.21
CA ASP A 328 2.93 27.50 -12.60
C ASP A 328 3.26 29.00 -12.56
N LYS A 329 4.56 29.33 -12.51
CA LYS A 329 5.06 30.70 -12.70
C LYS A 329 4.88 31.11 -14.16
N ARG A 330 3.65 31.36 -14.59
CA ARG A 330 3.39 32.18 -15.78
C ARG A 330 3.14 33.60 -15.31
N HIS A 331 4.19 34.42 -15.46
CA HIS A 331 4.04 35.87 -15.43
C HIS A 331 2.94 36.26 -16.42
N ALA A 332 1.85 36.80 -15.89
CA ALA A 332 0.97 37.65 -16.67
C ALA A 332 1.79 38.87 -17.10
N VAL A 333 2.18 38.89 -18.37
CA VAL A 333 2.63 40.10 -19.04
C VAL A 333 1.38 40.93 -19.28
N GLU A 334 1.12 41.88 -18.39
CA GLU A 334 0.16 42.95 -18.67
C GLU A 334 0.79 43.91 -19.66
N SER A 335 0.15 44.00 -20.82
CA SER A 335 0.40 44.97 -21.88
C SER A 335 -0.03 46.37 -21.44
N CYS A 336 0.90 47.31 -21.49
CA CYS A 336 0.70 48.63 -22.09
C CYS A 336 1.83 48.87 -23.09
#